data_AF-S7WM16-F1
#
_entry.id   AF-S7WM16-F1
#
_cell.length_a   1.000
_cell.length_b   1.000
_cell.length_c   1.000
_cell.angle_alpha   90.00
_cell.angle_beta   90.00
_cell.angle_gamma   90.00
#
_symmetry.space_group_name_H-M   'P 1'
#
loop_
_entity.id
_entity.type
_entity.pdbx_description
1 polymer ?
#
loop_
_entity_poly.entity_id
_entity_poly.type
_entity_poly.pdbx_seq_one_letter_code
_entity_poly.pdbx_strand_id
1 'polypeptide(L)'
;MKRFQTFFTYLAIGLLLSCQYEFPEPAQLSPDSGQADFTKMVTIGSSITAGVMDAALYDRSQQNSFAVILANQMKEAGGGDFNVPDINAPVGDLILTPTGGNLGRLILTVNLNTGSILPSPIVPGNAITPYTGDKLSINNFGISGLALAGALLPASGNLQEPTHPLFNPYYARFASAPGTSTPIGDAAAAMADGGTFFVFG
;
A
#
# COMPACT_ATOMS: atom_id res chain seq x y z
N MET A 1 64.43 22.26 19.33
CA MET A 1 63.63 21.57 20.36
C MET A 1 62.58 22.46 21.02
N LYS A 2 62.92 23.67 21.53
CA LYS A 2 61.95 24.56 22.21
C LYS A 2 60.71 24.95 21.38
N ARG A 3 60.86 25.22 20.07
CA ARG A 3 59.74 25.58 19.17
C ARG A 3 58.74 24.44 18.90
N PHE A 4 59.18 23.19 19.00
CA PHE A 4 58.35 22.00 18.75
C PHE A 4 57.45 21.71 19.96
N GLN A 5 57.98 21.90 21.17
CA GLN A 5 57.22 21.81 22.41
C GLN A 5 56.10 22.86 22.47
N THR A 6 56.40 24.10 22.07
CA THR A 6 55.42 25.19 21.98
C THR A 6 54.29 24.89 21.00
N PHE A 7 54.59 24.26 19.86
CA PHE A 7 53.59 23.88 18.85
C PHE A 7 52.62 22.82 19.38
N PHE A 8 53.16 21.81 20.09
CA PHE A 8 52.34 20.80 20.77
C PHE A 8 51.47 21.41 21.87
N THR A 9 51.95 22.44 22.58
CA THR A 9 51.13 23.12 23.61
C THR A 9 49.97 23.88 22.98
N TYR A 10 50.20 24.60 21.88
CA TYR A 10 49.13 25.30 21.18
C TYR A 10 48.11 24.35 20.53
N LEU A 11 48.56 23.21 19.99
CA LEU A 11 47.67 22.18 19.45
C LEU A 11 46.79 21.55 20.54
N ALA A 12 47.37 21.27 21.72
CA ALA A 12 46.62 20.74 22.86
C ALA A 12 45.58 21.73 23.40
N ILE A 13 45.93 23.02 23.46
CA ILE A 13 45.00 24.09 23.86
C ILE A 13 43.87 24.24 22.83
N GLY A 14 44.18 24.17 21.53
CA GLY A 14 43.18 24.24 20.46
C GLY A 14 42.17 23.08 20.47
N LEU A 15 42.61 21.88 20.85
CA LEU A 15 41.72 20.72 21.02
C LEU A 15 40.81 20.86 22.25
N LEU A 16 41.35 21.36 23.37
CA LEU A 16 40.60 21.53 24.62
C LEU A 16 39.60 22.70 24.60
N LEU A 17 39.82 23.70 23.74
CA LEU A 17 38.93 24.87 23.58
C LEU A 17 37.96 24.74 22.40
N SER A 18 37.95 23.61 21.70
CA SER A 18 36.94 23.35 20.68
C SER A 18 35.58 23.11 21.36
N CYS A 19 34.73 24.14 21.36
CA CYS A 19 33.34 23.97 21.76
C CYS A 19 32.66 23.02 20.75
N GLN A 20 32.27 21.84 21.21
CA GLN A 20 31.31 21.00 20.52
C GLN A 20 29.96 21.71 20.61
N TYR A 21 29.60 22.47 19.57
CA TYR A 21 28.24 22.98 19.46
C TYR A 21 27.35 21.82 19.03
N GLU A 22 26.67 21.22 20.00
CA GLU A 22 25.58 20.28 19.73
C GLU A 22 24.36 21.11 19.34
N PHE A 23 23.88 20.97 18.11
CA PHE A 23 22.58 21.56 17.74
C PHE A 23 21.52 20.94 18.67
N PRO A 24 20.69 21.74 19.37
CA PRO A 24 19.60 21.17 20.14
C PRO A 24 18.69 20.42 19.18
N GLU A 25 18.70 19.09 19.24
CA GLU A 25 17.77 18.27 18.47
C GLU A 25 16.35 18.67 18.90
N PRO A 26 15.46 19.05 17.97
CA PRO A 26 14.08 19.25 18.33
C PRO A 26 13.59 17.97 19.03
N ALA A 27 12.85 18.12 20.13
CA ALA A 27 12.29 16.97 20.82
C ALA A 27 11.56 16.09 19.79
N GLN A 28 11.98 14.84 19.65
CA GLN A 28 11.25 13.87 18.83
C GLN A 28 9.88 13.68 19.49
N LEU A 29 8.88 14.37 18.95
CA LEU A 29 7.50 14.19 19.37
C LEU A 29 7.08 12.80 18.91
N SER A 30 6.83 11.92 19.86
CA SER A 30 6.17 10.65 19.57
C SER A 30 4.78 10.94 18.98
N PRO A 31 4.33 10.19 17.97
CA PRO A 31 2.99 10.35 17.44
C PRO A 31 1.94 10.22 18.56
N ASP A 32 1.03 11.19 18.62
CA ASP A 32 -0.06 11.25 19.60
C ASP A 32 -1.38 11.43 18.83
N SER A 33 -2.36 10.59 19.16
CA SER A 33 -3.70 10.66 18.57
C SER A 33 -4.54 11.79 19.16
N GLY A 34 -4.15 12.34 20.31
CA GLY A 34 -4.88 13.41 20.98
C GLY A 34 -6.28 12.97 21.39
N GLN A 35 -7.29 13.33 20.60
CA GLN A 35 -8.69 12.93 20.80
C GLN A 35 -9.24 12.06 19.65
N ALA A 36 -8.42 11.77 18.64
CA ALA A 36 -8.80 10.89 17.54
C ALA A 36 -8.73 9.43 17.98
N ASP A 37 -9.69 8.63 17.52
CA ASP A 37 -9.68 7.19 17.71
C ASP A 37 -9.21 6.52 16.42
N PHE A 38 -8.02 5.93 16.42
CA PHE A 38 -7.45 5.21 15.27
C PHE A 38 -7.58 3.69 15.41
N THR A 39 -8.31 3.19 16.41
CA THR A 39 -8.40 1.75 16.71
C THR A 39 -8.84 0.92 15.51
N LYS A 40 -9.65 1.49 14.60
CA LYS A 40 -10.04 0.83 13.35
C LYS A 40 -10.17 1.80 12.18
N MET A 41 -9.21 1.72 11.25
CA MET A 41 -9.32 2.37 9.93
C MET A 41 -9.96 1.43 8.92
N VAL A 42 -10.90 1.96 8.12
CA VAL A 42 -11.47 1.28 6.95
C VAL A 42 -11.28 2.17 5.73
N THR A 43 -10.79 1.61 4.63
CA THR A 43 -10.63 2.33 3.36
C THR A 43 -11.46 1.70 2.28
N ILE A 44 -11.98 2.51 1.37
CA ILE A 44 -12.62 2.03 0.15
C ILE A 44 -12.17 2.88 -1.02
N GLY A 45 -12.02 2.27 -2.18
CA GLY A 45 -11.62 3.02 -3.34
C GLY A 45 -11.29 2.20 -4.55
N SER A 46 -10.65 2.86 -5.51
CA SER A 46 -10.24 2.23 -6.77
C SER A 46 -8.78 1.74 -6.70
N SER A 47 -8.07 1.86 -7.81
CA SER A 47 -6.70 1.39 -8.02
C SER A 47 -5.67 1.98 -7.05
N ILE A 48 -5.77 3.26 -6.68
CA ILE A 48 -4.79 3.91 -5.79
C ILE A 48 -4.89 3.33 -4.38
N THR A 49 -6.12 3.11 -3.89
CA THR A 49 -6.41 2.50 -2.58
C THR A 49 -6.03 1.02 -2.55
N ALA A 50 -6.21 0.32 -3.67
CA ALA A 50 -5.76 -1.07 -3.82
C ALA A 50 -4.23 -1.21 -3.83
N GLY A 51 -3.50 -0.15 -4.21
CA GLY A 51 -2.06 -0.19 -4.41
C GLY A 51 -1.67 -0.66 -5.81
N VAL A 52 -2.39 -0.26 -6.85
CA VAL A 52 -1.96 -0.49 -8.23
C VAL A 52 -0.75 0.40 -8.54
N MET A 53 0.32 -0.20 -9.04
CA MET A 53 1.51 0.50 -9.52
C MET A 53 2.21 -0.34 -10.59
N ASP A 54 3.06 0.29 -11.41
CA ASP A 54 3.77 -0.40 -12.50
C ASP A 54 2.82 -1.17 -13.45
N ALA A 55 1.62 -0.62 -13.64
CA ALA A 55 0.52 -1.17 -14.42
C ALA A 55 -0.01 -2.55 -13.95
N ALA A 56 0.27 -2.95 -12.71
CA ALA A 56 -0.22 -4.20 -12.12
C ALA A 56 -0.64 -4.02 -10.66
N LEU A 57 -1.31 -5.04 -10.12
CA LEU A 57 -1.53 -5.21 -8.69
C LEU A 57 -0.76 -6.46 -8.24
N TYR A 58 0.15 -6.31 -7.27
CA TYR A 58 1.05 -7.37 -6.82
C TYR A 58 1.39 -7.20 -5.33
N ASP A 59 1.98 -8.22 -4.69
CA ASP A 59 2.11 -8.27 -3.23
C ASP A 59 2.78 -7.02 -2.65
N ARG A 60 3.96 -6.67 -3.17
CA ARG A 60 4.69 -5.49 -2.70
C ARG A 60 3.91 -4.19 -2.97
N SER A 61 3.12 -4.10 -4.03
CA SER A 61 2.37 -2.88 -4.30
C SER A 61 1.24 -2.64 -3.31
N GLN A 62 0.52 -3.70 -2.92
CA GLN A 62 -0.50 -3.61 -1.88
C GLN A 62 0.09 -3.10 -0.56
N GLN A 63 1.26 -3.64 -0.16
CA GLN A 63 1.98 -3.24 1.05
C GLN A 63 2.55 -1.81 1.01
N ASN A 64 2.61 -1.19 -0.17
CA ASN A 64 3.08 0.19 -0.35
C ASN A 64 1.97 1.11 -0.87
N SER A 65 0.71 0.70 -0.78
CA SER A 65 -0.44 1.55 -1.08
C SER A 65 -0.51 2.72 -0.10
N PHE A 66 -1.09 3.85 -0.53
CA PHE A 66 -1.26 4.99 0.37
C PHE A 66 -2.10 4.63 1.60
N ALA A 67 -3.07 3.72 1.45
CA ALA A 67 -3.90 3.23 2.53
C ALA A 67 -3.06 2.47 3.58
N VAL A 68 -2.15 1.58 3.16
CA VAL A 68 -1.25 0.89 4.08
C VAL A 68 -0.25 1.86 4.72
N ILE A 69 0.30 2.81 3.97
CA ILE A 69 1.20 3.84 4.53
C ILE A 69 0.48 4.64 5.61
N LEU A 70 -0.75 5.09 5.34
CA LEU A 70 -1.56 5.83 6.30
C LEU A 70 -1.89 4.99 7.54
N ALA A 71 -2.25 3.72 7.35
CA ALA A 71 -2.51 2.79 8.46
C ALA A 71 -1.28 2.61 9.36
N ASN A 72 -0.09 2.48 8.77
CA ASN A 72 1.17 2.39 9.52
C ASN A 72 1.41 3.67 10.33
N GLN A 73 1.16 4.85 9.77
CA GLN A 73 1.27 6.10 10.54
C GLN A 73 0.25 6.18 11.69
N MET A 74 -0.97 5.67 11.49
CA MET A 74 -1.99 5.61 12.54
C MET A 74 -1.61 4.63 13.64
N LYS A 75 -0.97 3.50 13.30
CA LYS A 75 -0.50 2.50 14.26
C LYS A 75 0.47 3.09 15.28
N GLU A 76 1.35 4.00 14.85
CA GLU A 76 2.25 4.74 15.75
C GLU A 76 1.51 5.65 16.75
N ALA A 77 0.26 6.02 16.46
CA ALA A 77 -0.59 6.85 17.32
C ALA A 77 -1.71 6.04 18.03
N GLY A 78 -1.52 4.72 18.19
CA GLY A 78 -2.49 3.84 18.86
C GLY A 78 -3.51 3.17 17.92
N GLY A 79 -3.24 3.18 16.62
CA GLY A 79 -4.09 2.52 15.62
C GLY A 79 -4.01 0.99 15.64
N GLY A 80 -5.10 0.36 15.19
CA GLY A 80 -5.20 -1.10 15.12
C GLY A 80 -4.48 -1.73 13.92
N ASP A 81 -4.63 -3.05 13.79
CA ASP A 81 -4.16 -3.76 12.60
C ASP A 81 -4.97 -3.37 11.36
N PHE A 82 -4.31 -3.42 10.21
CA PHE A 82 -4.88 -3.03 8.93
C PHE A 82 -4.72 -4.15 7.90
N ASN A 83 -5.79 -4.92 7.71
CA ASN A 83 -5.80 -6.08 6.84
C ASN A 83 -6.21 -5.70 5.42
N VAL A 84 -5.34 -6.03 4.47
CA VAL A 84 -5.58 -5.89 3.04
C VAL A 84 -5.88 -7.28 2.47
N PRO A 85 -6.87 -7.43 1.57
CA PRO A 85 -7.10 -8.70 0.89
C PRO A 85 -5.93 -9.00 -0.05
N ASP A 86 -4.98 -9.79 0.44
CA ASP A 86 -3.75 -10.13 -0.26
C ASP A 86 -4.04 -10.68 -1.68
N ILE A 87 -3.19 -10.31 -2.62
CA ILE A 87 -3.29 -10.72 -4.02
C ILE A 87 -2.60 -12.07 -4.26
N ASN A 88 -1.65 -12.46 -3.39
CA ASN A 88 -0.80 -13.66 -3.50
C ASN A 88 -0.14 -13.81 -4.87
N ALA A 89 0.33 -12.68 -5.40
CA ALA A 89 0.90 -12.58 -6.73
C ALA A 89 2.17 -11.70 -6.65
N PRO A 90 3.36 -12.29 -6.47
CA PRO A 90 4.61 -11.55 -6.28
C PRO A 90 4.91 -10.53 -7.38
N VAL A 91 4.57 -10.85 -8.64
CA VAL A 91 4.69 -9.93 -9.77
C VAL A 91 3.35 -9.52 -10.38
N GLY A 92 2.24 -10.05 -9.86
CA GLY A 92 0.89 -9.70 -10.31
C GLY A 92 0.57 -10.13 -11.73
N ASP A 93 -0.58 -9.64 -12.20
CA ASP A 93 -0.97 -9.62 -13.60
C ASP A 93 -1.14 -8.17 -14.05
N LEU A 94 -0.60 -7.86 -15.21
CA LEU A 94 -0.62 -6.53 -15.78
C LEU A 94 -2.05 -6.22 -16.24
N ILE A 95 -2.61 -5.12 -15.74
CA ILE A 95 -4.06 -4.81 -15.82
C ILE A 95 -4.54 -4.65 -17.27
N LEU A 96 -3.68 -4.15 -18.15
CA LEU A 96 -4.00 -3.91 -19.56
C LEU A 96 -3.59 -5.07 -20.47
N THR A 97 -3.33 -6.25 -19.89
CA THR A 97 -2.92 -7.41 -20.68
C THR A 97 -4.12 -7.97 -21.43
N PRO A 98 -4.03 -8.16 -22.76
CA PRO A 98 -5.04 -8.92 -23.50
C PRO A 98 -5.23 -10.31 -22.90
N THR A 99 -6.44 -10.86 -22.96
CA THR A 99 -6.75 -12.21 -22.47
C THR A 99 -5.70 -13.23 -22.94
N GLY A 100 -5.02 -13.87 -21.98
CA GLY A 100 -3.98 -14.87 -22.24
C GLY A 100 -2.55 -14.34 -22.23
N GLY A 101 -2.32 -13.04 -22.11
CA GLY A 101 -0.98 -12.52 -21.83
C GLY A 101 -0.66 -12.77 -20.36
N ASN A 102 0.29 -13.65 -20.10
CA ASN A 102 0.76 -13.94 -18.75
C ASN A 102 1.89 -12.94 -18.42
N LEU A 103 1.54 -11.67 -18.23
CA LEU A 103 2.49 -10.56 -18.06
C LEU A 103 2.40 -10.01 -16.64
N GLY A 104 3.52 -9.98 -15.92
CA GLY A 104 3.61 -9.33 -14.62
C GLY A 104 3.82 -7.81 -14.74
N ARG A 105 3.98 -7.17 -13.58
CA ARG A 105 4.29 -5.74 -13.45
C ARG A 105 5.44 -5.30 -14.34
N LEU A 106 5.42 -4.01 -14.69
CA LEU A 106 6.53 -3.38 -15.41
C LEU A 106 7.73 -3.17 -14.49
N ILE A 107 8.93 -3.41 -15.02
CA ILE A 107 10.20 -3.03 -14.40
C ILE A 107 11.07 -2.31 -15.41
N LEU A 108 11.88 -1.36 -14.94
CA LEU A 108 12.85 -0.69 -15.79
C LEU A 108 13.92 -1.70 -16.22
N THR A 109 14.04 -1.94 -17.53
CA THR A 109 14.96 -2.93 -18.09
C THR A 109 15.89 -2.27 -19.08
N VAL A 110 17.13 -2.75 -19.14
CA VAL A 110 18.11 -2.34 -20.15
C VAL A 110 18.14 -3.39 -21.26
N ASN A 111 17.87 -2.96 -22.50
CA ASN A 111 18.04 -3.80 -23.66
C ASN A 111 19.54 -3.87 -24.02
N LEU A 112 20.17 -5.03 -23.80
CA LEU A 112 21.62 -5.19 -24.00
C LEU A 112 22.09 -5.01 -25.46
N ASN A 113 21.20 -5.16 -26.44
CA ASN A 113 21.54 -5.03 -27.86
C ASN A 113 21.44 -3.58 -28.36
N THR A 114 20.54 -2.79 -27.81
CA THR A 114 20.26 -1.41 -28.26
C THR A 114 20.69 -0.34 -27.26
N GLY A 115 21.01 -0.72 -26.01
CA GLY A 115 21.26 0.20 -24.91
C GLY A 115 20.02 0.95 -24.41
N SER A 116 18.83 0.66 -24.96
CA SER A 116 17.59 1.33 -24.57
C SER A 116 17.18 0.96 -23.13
N ILE A 117 16.69 1.94 -22.37
CA ILE A 117 16.22 1.78 -21.00
C ILE A 117 14.72 2.11 -20.98
N LEU A 118 13.88 1.09 -20.91
CA LEU A 118 12.42 1.23 -20.97
C LEU A 118 11.74 0.27 -19.98
N PRO A 119 10.53 0.60 -19.49
CA PRO A 119 9.71 -0.35 -18.76
C PRO A 119 9.38 -1.58 -19.63
N SER A 120 9.56 -2.77 -19.09
CA SER A 120 9.19 -4.05 -19.70
C SER A 120 8.49 -4.92 -18.66
N PRO A 121 7.46 -5.70 -19.03
CA PRO A 121 6.81 -6.62 -18.10
C PRO A 121 7.76 -7.73 -17.67
N ILE A 122 7.56 -8.23 -16.45
CA ILE A 122 8.11 -9.52 -16.02
C ILE A 122 7.33 -10.64 -16.71
N VAL A 123 8.02 -11.65 -17.24
CA VAL A 123 7.42 -12.82 -17.88
C VAL A 123 8.05 -14.08 -17.28
N PRO A 124 7.25 -15.04 -16.74
CA PRO A 124 5.79 -15.01 -16.61
C PRO A 124 5.29 -14.04 -15.53
N GLY A 125 4.05 -13.58 -15.68
CA GLY A 125 3.26 -12.98 -14.60
C GLY A 125 2.72 -14.03 -13.62
N ASN A 126 1.87 -13.60 -12.69
CA ASN A 126 1.15 -14.47 -11.77
C ASN A 126 -0.35 -14.27 -11.90
N ALA A 127 -1.11 -15.36 -12.02
CA ALA A 127 -2.56 -15.28 -12.02
C ALA A 127 -3.07 -14.79 -10.67
N ILE A 128 -4.10 -13.95 -10.70
CA ILE A 128 -4.79 -13.48 -9.51
C ILE A 128 -5.77 -14.56 -9.06
N THR A 129 -5.69 -14.98 -7.80
CA THR A 129 -6.48 -16.09 -7.22
C THR A 129 -7.53 -15.57 -6.24
N PRO A 130 -8.59 -16.34 -5.90
CA PRO A 130 -9.54 -15.94 -4.86
C PRO A 130 -8.85 -15.64 -3.51
N TYR A 131 -9.39 -14.70 -2.74
CA TYR A 131 -8.87 -14.41 -1.39
C TYR A 131 -9.28 -15.53 -0.43
N THR A 132 -8.31 -16.08 0.30
CA THR A 132 -8.49 -17.23 1.20
C THR A 132 -8.44 -16.87 2.69
N GLY A 133 -8.15 -15.62 3.02
CA GLY A 133 -8.13 -15.13 4.40
C GLY A 133 -9.52 -14.82 4.97
N ASP A 134 -9.54 -14.29 6.19
CA ASP A 134 -10.78 -13.91 6.87
C ASP A 134 -11.34 -12.59 6.34
N LYS A 135 -12.44 -12.67 5.58
CA LYS A 135 -13.13 -11.52 4.99
C LYS A 135 -13.68 -10.55 6.04
N LEU A 136 -13.97 -11.02 7.25
CA LEU A 136 -14.50 -10.16 8.33
C LEU A 136 -13.42 -9.26 8.93
N SER A 137 -12.15 -9.62 8.76
CA SER A 137 -11.01 -8.83 9.26
C SER A 137 -10.55 -7.75 8.29
N ILE A 138 -11.07 -7.72 7.05
CA ILE A 138 -10.62 -6.78 6.00
C ILE A 138 -10.90 -5.33 6.41
N ASN A 139 -9.87 -4.50 6.31
CA ASN A 139 -9.94 -3.06 6.48
C ASN A 139 -9.90 -2.32 5.13
N ASN A 140 -9.19 -2.87 4.13
CA ASN A 140 -8.98 -2.23 2.84
C ASN A 140 -9.89 -2.79 1.75
N PHE A 141 -10.88 -2.00 1.34
CA PHE A 141 -11.77 -2.22 0.20
C PHE A 141 -11.33 -1.44 -1.04
N GLY A 142 -10.01 -1.32 -1.24
CA GLY A 142 -9.40 -0.83 -2.48
C GLY A 142 -9.55 -1.87 -3.59
N ILE A 143 -10.32 -1.55 -4.63
CA ILE A 143 -10.68 -2.45 -5.71
C ILE A 143 -10.21 -1.83 -7.03
N SER A 144 -9.20 -2.45 -7.67
CA SER A 144 -8.71 -1.96 -8.97
C SER A 144 -9.85 -1.88 -10.00
N GLY A 145 -9.99 -0.73 -10.66
CA GLY A 145 -11.04 -0.51 -11.66
C GLY A 145 -12.45 -0.36 -11.08
N LEU A 146 -12.59 -0.13 -9.77
CA LEU A 146 -13.91 0.15 -9.18
C LEU A 146 -14.46 1.47 -9.71
N ALA A 147 -15.66 1.39 -10.29
CA ALA A 147 -16.46 2.54 -10.67
C ALA A 147 -17.66 2.68 -9.72
N LEU A 148 -18.27 3.86 -9.66
CA LEU A 148 -19.39 4.16 -8.77
C LEU A 148 -20.55 3.16 -8.90
N ALA A 149 -20.94 2.80 -10.12
CA ALA A 149 -21.99 1.80 -10.35
C ALA A 149 -21.63 0.42 -9.78
N GLY A 150 -20.38 -0.01 -9.93
CA GLY A 150 -19.90 -1.27 -9.36
C GLY A 150 -19.82 -1.25 -7.83
N ALA A 151 -19.61 -0.08 -7.23
CA ALA A 151 -19.55 0.08 -5.78
C ALA A 151 -20.91 -0.12 -5.09
N LEU A 152 -22.02 0.08 -5.82
CA LEU A 152 -23.39 0.08 -5.29
C LEU A 152 -24.21 -1.15 -5.72
N LEU A 153 -23.72 -1.96 -6.66
CA LEU A 153 -24.50 -3.04 -7.27
C LEU A 153 -23.85 -4.41 -7.03
N PRO A 154 -24.60 -5.42 -6.57
CA PRO A 154 -24.05 -6.74 -6.26
C PRO A 154 -23.43 -7.49 -7.44
N ALA A 155 -23.84 -7.13 -8.65
CA ALA A 155 -23.30 -7.69 -9.89
C ALA A 155 -21.77 -7.52 -10.00
N SER A 156 -21.16 -6.55 -9.32
CA SER A 156 -19.71 -6.35 -9.34
C SER A 156 -18.91 -7.48 -8.72
N GLY A 157 -19.50 -8.22 -7.78
CA GLY A 157 -18.89 -9.39 -7.13
C GLY A 157 -19.48 -10.72 -7.60
N ASN A 158 -20.33 -10.73 -8.64
CA ASN A 158 -21.06 -11.93 -9.05
C ASN A 158 -20.20 -12.85 -9.93
N LEU A 159 -19.55 -13.84 -9.32
CA LEU A 159 -18.75 -14.85 -10.04
C LEU A 159 -19.54 -15.69 -11.05
N GLN A 160 -20.87 -15.73 -10.96
CA GLN A 160 -21.72 -16.46 -11.90
C GLN A 160 -22.01 -15.68 -13.18
N GLU A 161 -21.73 -14.37 -13.21
CA GLU A 161 -21.93 -13.50 -14.38
C GLU A 161 -20.64 -12.74 -14.75
N PRO A 162 -19.55 -13.43 -15.10
CA PRO A 162 -18.25 -12.80 -15.35
C PRO A 162 -18.23 -11.88 -16.58
N THR A 163 -19.24 -11.97 -17.45
CA THR A 163 -19.41 -11.12 -18.64
C THR A 163 -20.28 -9.89 -18.37
N HIS A 164 -20.84 -9.74 -17.16
CA HIS A 164 -21.63 -8.58 -16.80
C HIS A 164 -20.75 -7.31 -16.84
N PRO A 165 -21.21 -6.17 -17.40
CA PRO A 165 -20.38 -4.96 -17.55
C PRO A 165 -19.83 -4.37 -16.24
N LEU A 166 -20.48 -4.66 -15.12
CA LEU A 166 -20.05 -4.24 -13.79
C LEU A 166 -19.19 -5.26 -13.05
N PHE A 167 -19.07 -6.49 -13.56
CA PHE A 167 -18.27 -7.53 -12.93
C PHE A 167 -16.83 -7.05 -12.75
N ASN A 168 -16.34 -7.09 -11.52
CA ASN A 168 -14.99 -6.70 -11.19
C ASN A 168 -14.25 -7.91 -10.60
N PRO A 169 -13.25 -8.47 -11.31
CA PRO A 169 -12.57 -9.67 -10.85
C PRO A 169 -11.78 -9.44 -9.56
N TYR A 170 -11.39 -8.21 -9.23
CA TYR A 170 -10.68 -7.90 -7.99
C TYR A 170 -11.60 -7.94 -6.77
N TYR A 171 -12.80 -7.36 -6.87
CA TYR A 171 -13.80 -7.43 -5.78
C TYR A 171 -14.34 -8.85 -5.60
N ALA A 172 -14.62 -9.56 -6.69
CA ALA A 172 -15.16 -10.92 -6.63
C ALA A 172 -14.28 -11.90 -5.84
N ARG A 173 -12.98 -11.62 -5.68
CA ARG A 173 -12.05 -12.41 -4.85
C ARG A 173 -12.45 -12.41 -3.38
N PHE A 174 -12.93 -11.29 -2.86
CA PHE A 174 -13.10 -11.07 -1.43
C PHE A 174 -14.49 -10.54 -1.03
N ALA A 175 -15.42 -10.40 -1.98
CA ALA A 175 -16.83 -10.10 -1.70
C ALA A 175 -17.38 -11.00 -0.58
N SER A 176 -18.05 -10.42 0.42
CA SER A 176 -18.55 -11.17 1.58
C SER A 176 -19.64 -12.18 1.17
N ALA A 177 -20.50 -11.80 0.23
CA ALA A 177 -21.55 -12.62 -0.34
C ALA A 177 -21.65 -12.38 -1.87
N PRO A 178 -20.87 -13.09 -2.70
CA PRO A 178 -20.86 -12.92 -4.16
C PRO A 178 -22.27 -12.87 -4.77
N GLY A 179 -22.54 -11.82 -5.56
CA GLY A 179 -23.86 -11.59 -6.18
C GLY A 179 -24.94 -11.03 -5.26
N THR A 180 -24.65 -10.82 -3.96
CA THR A 180 -25.57 -10.22 -2.99
C THR A 180 -24.97 -9.01 -2.26
N SER A 181 -23.71 -9.07 -1.85
CA SER A 181 -22.99 -7.97 -1.21
C SER A 181 -22.53 -6.92 -2.23
N THR A 182 -22.27 -5.72 -1.75
CA THR A 182 -21.69 -4.62 -2.56
C THR A 182 -20.38 -4.17 -1.93
N PRO A 183 -19.44 -3.58 -2.69
CA PRO A 183 -18.21 -3.02 -2.13
C PRO A 183 -18.46 -2.04 -0.98
N ILE A 184 -19.43 -1.13 -1.14
CA ILE A 184 -19.81 -0.18 -0.09
C ILE A 184 -20.48 -0.91 1.09
N GLY A 185 -21.31 -1.92 0.83
CA GLY A 185 -21.94 -2.72 1.87
C GLY A 185 -20.92 -3.47 2.73
N ASP A 186 -19.90 -4.05 2.10
CA ASP A 186 -18.83 -4.75 2.81
C ASP A 186 -17.96 -3.77 3.62
N ALA A 187 -17.61 -2.62 3.05
CA ALA A 187 -16.90 -1.57 3.78
C ALA A 187 -17.71 -1.03 4.96
N ALA A 188 -19.03 -0.82 4.78
CA ALA A 188 -19.92 -0.39 5.84
C ALA A 188 -20.05 -1.45 6.95
N ALA A 189 -20.13 -2.73 6.58
CA ALA A 189 -20.15 -3.84 7.54
C ALA A 189 -18.84 -3.89 8.35
N ALA A 190 -17.68 -3.65 7.73
CA ALA A 190 -16.40 -3.57 8.42
C ALA A 190 -16.30 -2.41 9.42
N MET A 191 -17.15 -1.38 9.31
CA MET A 191 -17.22 -0.29 10.28
C MET A 191 -18.22 -0.54 11.42
N ALA A 192 -19.10 -1.54 11.32
CA ALA A 192 -20.27 -1.69 12.19
C ALA A 192 -19.94 -1.96 13.68
N ASP A 193 -18.72 -2.41 13.97
CA ASP A 193 -18.20 -2.76 15.30
C ASP A 193 -17.25 -1.69 15.88
N GLY A 194 -17.18 -0.50 15.28
CA GLY A 194 -16.36 0.62 15.79
C GLY A 194 -15.34 1.18 14.79
N GLY A 195 -15.60 1.08 13.47
CA GLY A 195 -14.78 1.77 12.46
C GLY A 195 -14.83 3.28 12.68
N THR A 196 -13.69 3.90 13.02
CA THR A 196 -13.62 5.29 13.46
C THR A 196 -12.98 6.23 12.44
N PHE A 197 -12.31 5.68 11.42
CA PHE A 197 -11.67 6.47 10.37
C PHE A 197 -11.91 5.89 8.98
N PHE A 198 -12.51 6.69 8.10
CA PHE A 198 -12.89 6.30 6.75
C PHE A 198 -12.14 7.11 5.70
N VAL A 199 -11.52 6.42 4.75
CA VAL A 199 -10.80 7.04 3.63
C VAL A 199 -11.36 6.57 2.30
N PHE A 200 -11.72 7.53 1.45
CA PHE A 200 -12.22 7.31 0.10
C PHE A 200 -11.19 7.79 -0.93
N GLY A 201 -10.84 6.96 -1.91
CA GLY A 201 -9.82 7.27 -2.92
C GLY A 201 -9.92 6.51 -4.23
#